data_AF-A0A4R1XQK8-F1
#
_entry.id   AF-A0A4R1XQK8-F1
#
_cell.length_a   1.000
_cell.length_b   1.000
_cell.length_c   1.000
_cell.angle_alpha   90.00
_cell.angle_beta   90.00
_cell.angle_gamma   90.00
#
_symmetry.space_group_name_H-M   'P 1'
#
loop_
_entity.id
_entity.type
_entity.pdbx_description
1 polymer ?
#
loop_
_entity_poly.entity_id
_entity_poly.type
_entity_poly.pdbx_seq_one_letter_code
_entity_poly.pdbx_strand_id
1 'polypeptide(L)'
;MLKISHALMLGLVFSVSAQSFAAPKAALKSPQAGVLCDKYICADQNGLSKPLTTKYLGAAKAKNISSGEDFDSTRFTFANGIFCDTNTRLCHVDRYFSEGKPSAVSKTYTAKLFGK
;
A
#
# COMPACT_ATOMS: atom_id res chain seq x y z
N MET A 1 -11.20 70.93 5.20
CA MET A 1 -11.54 69.64 4.59
C MET A 1 -10.56 69.46 3.43
N LEU A 2 -9.73 68.42 3.26
CA LEU A 2 -9.94 66.97 3.37
C LEU A 2 -8.57 66.28 3.55
N LYS A 3 -8.54 65.14 4.26
CA LYS A 3 -7.37 64.48 4.87
C LYS A 3 -6.62 63.57 3.88
N ILE A 4 -5.29 63.66 3.85
CA ILE A 4 -4.39 62.66 3.26
C ILE A 4 -4.37 61.45 4.19
N SER A 5 -4.70 60.25 3.71
CA SER A 5 -4.63 59.02 4.50
C SER A 5 -3.82 57.95 3.79
N HIS A 6 -2.66 57.66 4.39
CA HIS A 6 -2.00 56.38 4.57
C HIS A 6 -1.97 55.40 3.39
N ALA A 7 -0.80 55.34 2.76
CA ALA A 7 -0.35 54.24 1.93
C ALA A 7 -0.37 52.90 2.70
N LEU A 8 -0.81 51.81 2.07
CA LEU A 8 -0.28 50.47 2.37
C LEU A 8 -0.57 49.46 1.24
N MET A 9 0.51 49.09 0.54
CA MET A 9 0.85 47.77 -0.02
C MET A 9 -0.19 46.99 -0.84
N LEU A 10 0.01 47.01 -2.17
CA LEU A 10 -0.34 45.91 -3.06
C LEU A 10 0.61 44.73 -2.78
N GLY A 11 0.19 43.79 -1.92
CA GLY A 11 0.88 42.53 -1.69
C GLY A 11 0.18 41.38 -2.43
N LEU A 12 0.53 41.13 -3.70
CA LEU A 12 0.10 39.91 -4.39
C LEU A 12 0.95 38.75 -3.88
N VAL A 13 0.45 38.06 -2.85
CA VAL A 13 1.09 36.87 -2.27
C VAL A 13 1.00 35.73 -3.28
N PHE A 14 2.11 35.42 -3.94
CA PHE A 14 2.24 34.19 -4.73
C PHE A 14 2.29 33.00 -3.76
N SER A 15 1.15 32.34 -3.56
CA SER A 15 1.07 31.07 -2.86
C SER A 15 1.80 30.00 -3.67
N VAL A 16 3.08 29.76 -3.36
CA VAL A 16 3.81 28.61 -3.89
C VAL A 16 3.23 27.36 -3.24
N SER A 17 2.38 26.64 -3.97
CA SER A 17 1.88 25.34 -3.53
C SER A 17 3.04 24.35 -3.55
N ALA A 18 3.40 23.81 -2.39
CA ALA A 18 4.38 22.75 -2.30
C ALA A 18 3.82 21.50 -3.02
N GLN A 19 4.43 21.16 -4.16
CA GLN A 19 4.12 19.93 -4.87
C GLN A 19 4.68 18.75 -4.06
N SER A 20 3.81 18.09 -3.29
CA SER A 20 4.17 16.86 -2.58
C SER A 20 4.34 15.72 -3.59
N PHE A 21 5.57 15.42 -3.98
CA PHE A 21 5.89 14.21 -4.74
C PHE A 21 5.90 13.01 -3.79
N ALA A 22 4.98 12.07 -4.00
CA ALA A 22 4.98 10.82 -3.25
C ALA A 22 6.27 10.03 -3.55
N ALA A 23 6.98 9.58 -2.51
CA ALA A 23 8.15 8.73 -2.67
C ALA A 23 7.78 7.44 -3.44
N PRO A 24 8.69 6.90 -4.26
CA PRO A 24 8.43 5.68 -5.02
C PRO A 24 8.12 4.52 -4.07
N LYS A 25 7.02 3.81 -4.34
CA LYS A 25 6.61 2.60 -3.61
C LYS A 25 7.70 1.53 -3.74
N ALA A 26 8.23 1.04 -2.62
CA ALA A 26 9.21 -0.04 -2.63
C ALA A 26 8.64 -1.30 -3.32
N ALA A 27 9.43 -1.98 -4.15
CA ALA A 27 8.99 -3.18 -4.84
C ALA A 27 8.85 -4.38 -3.89
N LEU A 28 7.84 -5.23 -4.11
CA LEU A 28 7.71 -6.49 -3.36
C LEU A 28 8.73 -7.51 -3.86
N LYS A 29 9.24 -8.32 -2.94
CA LYS A 29 10.10 -9.46 -3.25
C LYS A 29 9.22 -10.65 -3.65
N SER A 30 9.68 -11.43 -4.62
CA SER A 30 9.05 -12.70 -4.99
C SER A 30 10.11 -13.81 -4.94
N PRO A 31 10.38 -14.39 -3.76
CA PRO A 31 11.47 -15.35 -3.57
C PRO A 31 11.21 -16.69 -4.26
N GLN A 32 9.95 -16.98 -4.60
CA GLN A 32 9.50 -18.14 -5.36
C GLN A 32 8.23 -17.76 -6.12
N ALA A 33 7.94 -18.44 -7.23
CA ALA A 33 6.65 -18.35 -7.90
C ALA A 33 5.49 -18.57 -6.91
N GLY A 34 4.47 -17.71 -6.97
CA GLY A 34 3.31 -17.75 -6.08
C GLY A 34 3.57 -17.19 -4.68
N VAL A 35 4.74 -16.63 -4.40
CA VAL A 35 5.06 -15.99 -3.11
C VAL A 35 5.39 -14.52 -3.30
N LEU A 36 4.74 -13.66 -2.52
CA LEU A 36 5.10 -12.25 -2.40
C LEU A 36 5.43 -11.90 -0.96
N CYS A 37 6.49 -11.11 -0.78
CA CYS A 37 6.92 -10.63 0.53
C CYS A 37 7.23 -9.12 0.48
N ASP A 38 6.95 -8.44 1.59
CA ASP A 38 7.53 -7.13 1.89
C ASP A 38 8.55 -7.23 3.05
N LYS A 39 8.77 -6.15 3.80
CA LYS A 39 9.67 -6.11 4.97
C LYS A 39 9.10 -6.69 6.27
N TYR A 40 7.81 -7.07 6.28
CA TYR A 40 7.06 -7.50 7.46
C TYR A 40 6.40 -8.86 7.29
N ILE A 41 5.85 -9.15 6.11
CA ILE A 41 4.98 -10.30 5.84
C ILE A 41 5.31 -10.95 4.51
N CYS A 42 5.01 -12.25 4.43
CA CYS A 42 4.93 -13.01 3.19
C CYS A 42 3.55 -13.63 3.04
N ALA A 43 3.08 -13.72 1.80
CA ALA A 43 1.81 -14.31 1.43
C ALA A 43 1.96 -15.22 0.20
N ASP A 44 1.01 -16.15 0.07
CA ASP A 44 0.79 -16.95 -1.13
C ASP A 44 -0.69 -16.89 -1.55
N GLN A 45 -1.09 -17.75 -2.49
CA GLN A 45 -2.47 -17.80 -2.98
C GLN A 45 -3.53 -18.13 -1.91
N ASN A 46 -3.14 -18.64 -0.74
CA ASN A 46 -4.03 -18.95 0.37
C ASN A 46 -4.16 -17.79 1.36
N GLY A 47 -3.22 -16.84 1.36
CA GLY A 47 -3.25 -15.67 2.21
C GLY A 47 -1.91 -15.33 2.87
N LEU A 48 -1.98 -14.54 3.94
CA LEU A 48 -0.83 -14.28 4.82
C LEU A 48 -0.31 -15.59 5.43
N SER A 49 0.99 -15.83 5.29
CA SER A 49 1.58 -17.12 5.68
C SER A 49 2.69 -16.93 6.72
N LYS A 50 2.40 -17.36 7.95
CA LYS A 50 3.38 -17.40 9.05
C LYS A 50 4.58 -18.33 8.76
N PRO A 51 4.40 -19.52 8.15
CA PRO A 51 5.53 -20.35 7.71
C PRO A 51 6.41 -19.65 6.67
N LEU A 52 5.83 -19.04 5.63
CA LEU A 52 6.62 -18.32 4.61
C LEU A 52 7.32 -17.10 5.20
N THR A 53 6.64 -16.37 6.09
CA THR A 53 7.23 -15.22 6.78
C THR A 53 8.39 -15.63 7.67
N THR A 54 8.27 -16.75 8.38
CA THR A 54 9.38 -17.33 9.15
C THR A 54 10.54 -17.70 8.22
N LYS A 55 10.25 -18.38 7.11
CA LYS A 55 11.25 -18.84 6.13
C LYS A 55 12.06 -17.69 5.51
N TYR A 56 11.40 -16.61 5.11
CA TYR A 56 12.07 -15.55 4.33
C TYR A 56 12.42 -14.30 5.14
N LEU A 57 11.72 -14.02 6.24
CA LEU A 57 11.91 -12.81 7.06
C LEU A 57 12.28 -13.09 8.52
N GLY A 58 12.27 -14.36 8.94
CA GLY A 58 12.63 -14.80 10.29
C GLY A 58 11.46 -14.80 11.28
N ALA A 59 11.63 -15.56 12.36
CA ALA A 59 10.59 -15.80 13.37
C ALA A 59 10.10 -14.52 14.05
N ALA A 60 10.98 -13.53 14.25
CA ALA A 60 10.60 -12.24 14.86
C ALA A 60 9.53 -11.50 14.06
N LYS A 61 9.58 -11.57 12.72
CA LYS A 61 8.56 -10.96 11.85
C LYS A 61 7.27 -11.77 11.86
N ALA A 62 7.39 -13.09 11.79
CA ALA A 62 6.26 -14.02 11.80
C ALA A 62 5.39 -13.94 13.07
N LYS A 63 5.97 -13.51 14.21
CA LYS A 63 5.21 -13.27 15.45
C LYS A 63 4.18 -12.13 15.33
N ASN A 64 4.36 -11.20 14.39
CA ASN A 64 3.43 -10.08 14.17
C ASN A 64 2.25 -10.47 13.27
N ILE A 65 2.24 -11.68 12.71
CA ILE A 65 1.08 -12.19 11.99
C ILE A 65 0.11 -12.73 13.03
N SER A 66 -1.02 -12.03 13.18
CA SER A 66 -2.13 -12.45 14.03
C SER A 66 -2.61 -13.85 13.67
N SER A 67 -3.03 -14.61 14.67
CA SER A 67 -3.42 -16.02 14.50
C SER A 67 -4.59 -16.40 15.40
N GLY A 68 -5.68 -15.63 15.36
CA GLY A 68 -6.95 -15.94 16.04
C GLY A 68 -8.00 -16.46 15.07
N GLU A 69 -9.08 -17.05 15.58
CA GLU A 69 -10.16 -17.64 14.76
C GLU A 69 -10.83 -16.62 13.82
N ASP A 70 -10.89 -15.34 14.22
CA ASP A 70 -11.47 -14.26 13.43
C ASP A 70 -10.48 -13.52 12.52
N PHE A 71 -9.24 -14.00 12.40
CA PHE A 71 -8.24 -13.32 11.58
C PHE A 71 -8.42 -13.62 10.08
N ASP A 72 -8.87 -12.61 9.32
CA ASP A 72 -8.93 -12.67 7.86
C ASP A 72 -7.51 -12.58 7.26
N SER A 73 -6.94 -13.74 6.93
CA SER A 73 -5.66 -13.83 6.22
C SER A 73 -5.79 -13.70 4.70
N THR A 74 -7.02 -13.68 4.17
CA THR A 74 -7.33 -13.70 2.72
C THR A 74 -7.25 -12.31 2.10
N ARG A 75 -7.40 -11.26 2.90
CA ARG A 75 -7.32 -9.85 2.47
C ARG A 75 -6.21 -9.12 3.21
N PHE A 76 -5.20 -8.65 2.47
CA PHE A 76 -4.03 -8.06 3.09
C PHE A 76 -3.41 -6.96 2.23
N THR A 77 -2.67 -6.06 2.88
CA THR A 77 -1.95 -4.96 2.21
C THR A 77 -0.48 -5.03 2.59
N PHE A 78 0.39 -5.05 1.59
CA PHE A 78 1.82 -4.93 1.81
C PHE A 78 2.22 -3.50 2.17
N ALA A 79 3.41 -3.32 2.74
CA ALA A 79 3.97 -2.05 3.17
C ALA A 79 4.12 -1.00 2.05
N ASN A 80 4.12 -1.43 0.79
CA ASN A 80 4.14 -0.54 -0.37
C ASN A 80 2.73 -0.14 -0.85
N GLY A 81 1.68 -0.58 -0.16
CA GLY A 81 0.29 -0.28 -0.45
C GLY A 81 -0.41 -1.27 -1.36
N ILE A 82 0.27 -2.25 -1.97
CA ILE A 82 -0.40 -3.28 -2.78
C ILE A 82 -1.35 -4.08 -1.91
N PHE A 83 -2.63 -4.04 -2.26
CA PHE A 83 -3.69 -4.79 -1.60
C PHE A 83 -3.98 -6.06 -2.42
N CYS A 84 -4.03 -7.22 -1.79
CA CYS A 84 -4.41 -8.47 -2.46
C CYS A 84 -5.57 -9.12 -1.71
N ASP A 85 -6.48 -9.72 -2.48
CA ASP A 85 -7.61 -10.52 -1.99
C ASP A 85 -7.54 -11.90 -2.67
N THR A 86 -7.35 -12.96 -1.87
CA THR A 86 -7.24 -14.33 -2.39
C THR A 86 -8.57 -14.90 -2.84
N ASN A 87 -9.70 -14.37 -2.37
CA ASN A 87 -11.04 -14.78 -2.80
C ASN A 87 -11.30 -14.35 -4.25
N THR A 88 -10.87 -13.13 -4.60
CA THR A 88 -10.98 -12.62 -5.99
C THR A 88 -9.78 -12.99 -6.85
N ARG A 89 -8.67 -13.42 -6.22
CA ARG A 89 -7.37 -13.70 -6.86
C ARG A 89 -6.84 -12.50 -7.63
N LEU A 90 -6.98 -11.31 -7.06
CA LEU A 90 -6.52 -10.04 -7.62
C LEU A 90 -5.68 -9.27 -6.61
N CYS A 91 -4.68 -8.56 -7.11
CA CYS A 91 -3.97 -7.52 -6.38
C CYS A 91 -4.27 -6.15 -7.00
N HIS A 92 -4.41 -5.13 -6.17
CA HIS A 92 -4.76 -3.75 -6.52
C HIS A 92 -3.62 -2.80 -6.12
N VAL A 93 -3.53 -1.65 -6.80
CA VAL A 93 -2.41 -0.70 -6.62
C VAL A 93 -2.43 0.04 -5.28
N ASP A 94 -3.59 0.06 -4.61
CA ASP A 94 -3.78 0.53 -3.24
C ASP A 94 -4.99 -0.16 -2.57
N ARG A 95 -5.15 0.04 -1.25
CA ARG A 95 -6.26 -0.50 -0.44
C ARG A 95 -7.57 0.29 -0.58
N TYR A 96 -7.56 1.47 -1.20
CA TYR A 96 -8.68 2.40 -1.15
C TYR A 96 -9.73 2.05 -2.20
N PHE A 97 -10.97 2.36 -1.85
CA PHE A 97 -12.12 2.27 -2.74
C PHE A 97 -12.55 3.69 -3.09
N SER A 98 -12.79 3.95 -4.37
CA SER A 98 -13.39 5.19 -4.85
C SER A 98 -14.76 4.86 -5.40
N GLU A 99 -15.80 5.54 -4.90
CA GLU A 99 -17.20 5.27 -5.30
C GLU A 99 -17.61 3.80 -5.12
N GLY A 100 -17.11 3.14 -4.08
CA GLY A 100 -17.35 1.72 -3.80
C GLY A 100 -16.61 0.75 -4.74
N LYS A 101 -15.79 1.24 -5.67
CA LYS A 101 -14.98 0.42 -6.57
C LYS A 101 -13.56 0.29 -6.05
N PRO A 102 -12.95 -0.92 -6.11
CA PRO A 102 -11.55 -1.09 -5.74
C PRO A 102 -10.64 -0.31 -6.70
N SER A 103 -9.44 0.03 -6.24
CA SER A 103 -8.43 0.66 -7.10
C SER A 103 -8.03 -0.22 -8.29
N ALA A 104 -7.24 0.34 -9.22
CA ALA A 104 -6.81 -0.39 -10.40
C ALA A 104 -6.08 -1.71 -10.05
N VAL A 105 -6.33 -2.75 -10.85
CA VAL A 105 -5.65 -4.05 -10.69
C VAL A 105 -4.16 -3.90 -11.03
N SER A 106 -3.30 -4.35 -10.13
CA SER A 106 -1.89 -4.57 -10.40
C SER A 106 -1.69 -5.89 -11.15
N LYS A 107 -1.59 -5.82 -12.48
CA LYS A 107 -1.32 -7.01 -13.32
C LYS A 107 -0.05 -7.74 -12.87
N THR A 108 1.02 -6.99 -12.59
CA THR A 108 2.32 -7.54 -12.19
C THR A 108 2.24 -8.36 -10.91
N TYR A 109 1.64 -7.85 -9.84
CA TYR A 109 1.57 -8.56 -8.56
C TYR A 109 0.49 -9.63 -8.54
N THR A 110 -0.59 -9.45 -9.31
CA THR A 110 -1.59 -10.50 -9.56
C THR A 110 -0.93 -11.71 -10.23
N ALA A 111 -0.14 -11.50 -11.27
CA ALA A 111 0.58 -12.57 -11.96
C ALA A 111 1.57 -13.29 -11.04
N LYS A 112 2.37 -12.53 -10.28
CA LYS A 112 3.38 -13.11 -9.36
C LYS A 112 2.77 -13.95 -8.24
N LEU A 113 1.62 -13.55 -7.70
CA LEU A 113 0.98 -14.25 -6.58
C LEU A 113 0.07 -15.38 -7.03
N PHE A 114 -0.69 -15.20 -8.11
CA PHE A 114 -1.76 -16.11 -8.52
C PHE A 114 -1.53 -16.83 -9.86
N GLY A 115 -0.46 -16.49 -10.59
CA GLY A 115 -0.11 -17.13 -11.87
C GLY A 115 -1.04 -16.78 -13.04
N LYS A 116 -1.70 -15.62 -13.00
CA LYS A 116 -2.58 -15.12 -14.08
C LYS A 116 -1.87 -14.19 -15.06
#